data_AF-A0A934KMD7-F1
#
_entry.id   AF-A0A934KMD7-F1
#
_cell.length_a   1.000
_cell.length_b   1.000
_cell.length_c   1.000
_cell.angle_alpha   90.00
_cell.angle_beta   90.00
_cell.angle_gamma   90.00
#
_symmetry.space_group_name_H-M   'P 1'
#
loop_
_entity.id
_entity.type
_entity.pdbx_description
1 polymer ?
#
loop_
_entity_poly.entity_id
_entity_poly.type
_entity_poly.pdbx_seq_one_letter_code
_entity_poly.pdbx_strand_id
1 'polypeptide(L)'
;MLTAILVLGILTTARWSNPEWPRFLTQAVHRNLSLLVLVFLLIHILTSTIDPFAGISILNSVIPFTGSYRPVWLGLGVVSLELLVALAITSLLRQRIGFSVWRVIHWAAYACWPLAMLHTLGTGSDVRSTWAVVVSLACLVVVVAAIAWRLVGSQSGVRPLMRLASLTVTGAATAALLGFAAAGPLHSGWAKAAGTPDRLLALSSSGAPSVSPAVAAPTPSPALPAPALPAGLTDQVTGTAVSNATDVSVTLTDARDAKLRITVAVHGRQATGQLTISEGGAVICTATASVLQDVQATCGGTAVDISLSRQPDGTIAGQLITQVARN
;
A
#
# COMPACT_ATOMS: atom_id res chain seq x y z
N MET A 1 12.20 -0.38 15.86
CA MET A 1 12.92 0.15 17.04
C MET A 1 12.18 -0.12 18.36
N LEU A 2 10.86 0.12 18.45
CA LEU A 2 10.08 -0.12 19.67
C LEU A 2 10.21 -1.57 20.21
N THR A 3 10.20 -2.57 19.33
CA THR A 3 10.47 -3.98 19.66
C THR A 3 11.80 -4.15 20.41
N ALA A 4 12.86 -3.52 19.92
CA ALA A 4 14.18 -3.65 20.53
C ALA A 4 14.23 -3.02 21.93
N ILE A 5 13.59 -1.86 22.13
CA ILE A 5 13.50 -1.22 23.45
C ILE A 5 12.72 -2.10 24.42
N LEU A 6 11.60 -2.69 23.99
CA LEU A 6 10.81 -3.60 24.82
C LEU A 6 11.63 -4.83 25.24
N VAL A 7 12.34 -5.45 24.31
CA VAL A 7 13.22 -6.60 24.58
C VAL A 7 14.35 -6.22 25.53
N LEU A 8 14.99 -5.07 25.34
CA LEU A 8 15.98 -4.54 26.28
C LEU A 8 15.37 -4.27 27.66
N GLY A 9 14.13 -3.76 27.72
CA GLY A 9 13.37 -3.61 28.96
C GLY A 9 13.14 -4.95 29.67
N ILE A 10 12.80 -6.00 28.92
CA ILE A 10 12.68 -7.35 29.45
C ILE A 10 14.03 -7.85 29.99
N LEU A 11 15.12 -7.72 29.21
CA LEU A 11 16.47 -8.13 29.59
C LEU A 11 16.97 -7.42 30.85
N THR A 12 16.69 -6.12 30.98
CA THR A 12 17.07 -5.35 32.18
C THR A 12 16.37 -5.84 33.43
N THR A 13 15.09 -6.23 33.34
CA THR A 13 14.36 -6.82 34.48
C THR A 13 14.87 -8.22 34.84
N ALA A 14 15.29 -9.01 33.86
CA ALA A 14 15.86 -10.35 34.04
C ALA A 14 17.31 -10.32 34.56
N ARG A 15 17.91 -9.13 34.71
CA ARG A 15 19.30 -8.92 35.17
C ARG A 15 20.33 -9.67 34.31
N TRP A 16 20.06 -9.81 33.01
CA TRP A 16 20.92 -10.54 32.09
C TRP A 16 22.30 -9.89 31.94
N SER A 17 23.33 -10.72 31.92
CA SER A 17 24.71 -10.33 31.63
C SER A 17 25.52 -11.54 31.22
N ASN A 18 26.51 -11.33 30.35
CA ASN A 18 27.60 -12.26 30.09
C ASN A 18 28.94 -11.51 30.27
N PRO A 19 30.10 -12.18 30.22
CA PRO A 19 31.41 -11.53 30.42
C PRO A 19 31.68 -10.35 29.47
N GLU A 20 31.16 -10.41 28.24
CA GLU A 20 31.36 -9.39 27.19
C GLU A 20 30.27 -8.29 27.21
N TRP A 21 29.17 -8.51 27.92
CA TRP A 21 27.98 -7.67 27.96
C TRP A 21 27.51 -7.43 29.40
N PRO A 22 28.21 -6.54 30.13
CA PRO A 22 27.83 -6.17 31.48
C PRO A 22 26.48 -5.45 31.54
N ARG A 23 25.82 -5.54 32.70
CA ARG A 23 24.44 -5.06 32.92
C ARG A 23 24.25 -3.56 32.62
N PHE A 24 25.29 -2.75 32.78
CA PHE A 24 25.22 -1.32 32.50
C PHE A 24 25.04 -1.04 31.00
N LEU A 25 25.56 -1.90 30.11
CA LEU A 25 25.40 -1.73 28.66
C LEU A 25 23.93 -1.86 28.26
N THR A 26 23.23 -2.90 28.74
CA THR A 26 21.80 -3.07 28.45
C THR A 26 20.98 -1.86 28.91
N GLN A 27 21.30 -1.29 30.08
CA GLN A 27 20.66 -0.07 30.59
C GLN A 27 20.98 1.16 29.72
N ALA A 28 22.25 1.33 29.34
CA ALA A 28 22.69 2.45 28.51
C ALA A 28 22.05 2.38 27.11
N VAL A 29 22.05 1.20 26.48
CA VAL A 29 21.42 0.97 25.18
C VAL A 29 19.91 1.16 25.25
N HIS A 30 19.24 0.66 26.29
CA HIS A 30 17.81 0.90 26.49
C HIS A 30 17.50 2.40 26.57
N ARG A 31 18.26 3.17 27.34
CA ARG A 31 18.08 4.62 27.47
C ARG A 31 18.33 5.36 26.15
N ASN A 32 19.47 5.10 25.51
CA ASN A 32 19.85 5.79 24.27
C ASN A 32 18.87 5.45 23.13
N LEU A 33 18.47 4.18 23.02
CA LEU A 33 17.50 3.75 22.02
C LEU A 33 16.11 4.32 22.30
N SER A 34 15.73 4.49 23.57
CA SER A 34 14.47 5.15 23.96
C SER A 34 14.42 6.60 23.50
N LEU A 35 15.50 7.36 23.70
CA LEU A 35 15.59 8.74 23.19
C LEU A 35 15.52 8.77 21.66
N LEU A 36 16.21 7.84 20.99
CA LEU A 36 16.20 7.74 19.54
C LEU A 36 14.80 7.42 19.00
N VAL A 37 14.03 6.56 19.69
CA VAL A 37 12.63 6.29 19.31
C VAL A 37 11.75 7.51 19.44
N LEU A 38 11.92 8.35 20.45
CA LEU A 38 11.15 9.60 20.55
C LEU A 38 11.46 10.55 19.38
N VAL A 39 12.74 10.63 18.97
CA VAL A 39 13.14 11.43 17.79
C VAL A 39 12.53 10.89 16.51
N PHE A 40 12.67 9.59 16.23
CA PHE A 40 12.06 8.99 15.03
C PHE A 40 10.54 9.02 15.05
N LEU A 41 9.91 8.92 16.23
CA LEU A 41 8.47 9.08 16.38
C LEU A 41 8.02 10.49 16.03
N LEU A 42 8.76 11.52 16.47
CA LEU A 42 8.47 12.90 16.08
C LEU A 42 8.58 13.08 14.56
N ILE A 43 9.64 12.55 13.94
CA ILE A 43 9.82 12.59 12.48
C ILE A 43 8.67 11.86 11.78
N HIS A 44 8.28 10.68 12.27
CA HIS A 44 7.18 9.90 11.72
C HIS A 44 5.84 10.65 11.78
N ILE A 45 5.52 11.30 12.91
CA ILE A 45 4.30 12.10 13.04
C ILE A 45 4.37 13.31 12.11
N LEU A 46 5.49 14.03 12.09
CA LEU A 46 5.64 15.25 11.27
C LEU A 46 5.50 14.93 9.78
N THR A 47 6.18 13.91 9.30
CA THR A 47 6.08 13.45 7.90
C THR A 47 4.66 13.02 7.55
N SER A 48 3.96 12.33 8.46
CA SER A 48 2.56 11.93 8.26
C SER A 48 1.58 13.11 8.26
N THR A 49 1.84 14.17 9.03
CA THR A 49 1.00 15.38 9.06
C THR A 49 1.23 16.31 7.87
N ILE A 50 2.43 16.28 7.28
CA ILE A 50 2.76 17.08 6.10
C ILE A 50 2.26 16.40 4.82
N ASP A 51 2.12 15.07 4.82
CA ASP A 51 1.59 14.32 3.69
C ASP A 51 0.12 14.73 3.39
N PRO A 52 -0.14 15.34 2.21
CA PRO A 52 -1.48 15.78 1.85
C PRO A 52 -2.45 14.61 1.57
N PHE A 53 -1.95 13.39 1.32
CA PHE A 53 -2.78 12.26 0.90
C PHE A 53 -3.88 11.93 1.92
N ALA A 54 -3.49 11.77 3.19
CA ALA A 54 -4.42 11.38 4.26
C ALA A 54 -5.15 12.59 4.90
N GLY A 55 -4.69 13.82 4.65
CA GLY A 55 -5.26 15.04 5.22
C GLY A 55 -5.26 15.05 6.76
N ILE A 56 -4.22 14.49 7.37
CA ILE A 56 -4.11 14.33 8.82
C ILE A 56 -3.79 15.69 9.45
N SER A 57 -4.73 16.23 10.23
CA SER A 57 -4.53 17.46 10.99
C SER A 57 -3.63 17.22 12.22
N ILE A 58 -2.92 18.25 12.67
CA ILE A 58 -2.13 18.22 13.91
C ILE A 58 -3.00 17.80 15.11
N LEU A 59 -4.27 18.18 15.14
CA LEU A 59 -5.21 17.79 16.19
C LEU A 59 -5.40 16.26 16.26
N ASN A 60 -5.39 15.60 15.10
CA ASN A 60 -5.53 14.13 15.01
C ASN A 60 -4.30 13.41 15.56
N SER A 61 -3.16 14.10 15.71
CA SER A 61 -1.93 13.56 16.31
C SER A 61 -1.88 13.72 17.83
N VAL A 62 -2.80 14.50 18.41
CA VAL A 62 -2.85 14.80 19.85
C VAL A 62 -4.09 14.19 20.50
N ILE A 63 -5.24 14.24 19.82
CA ILE A 63 -6.51 13.71 20.35
C ILE A 63 -6.87 12.44 19.57
N PRO A 64 -6.92 11.26 20.22
CA PRO A 64 -7.19 10.01 19.53
C PRO A 64 -8.62 10.00 18.95
N PHE A 65 -8.79 9.26 17.84
CA PHE A 65 -10.09 8.97 17.21
C PHE A 65 -10.84 10.18 16.60
N THR A 66 -10.20 11.34 16.46
CA THR A 66 -10.83 12.54 15.89
C THR A 66 -10.71 12.65 14.36
N GLY A 67 -9.74 11.96 13.76
CA GLY A 67 -9.48 11.99 12.33
C GLY A 67 -10.48 11.17 11.50
N SER A 68 -10.75 11.62 10.27
CA SER A 68 -11.62 10.89 9.32
C SER A 68 -10.92 9.74 8.60
N TYR A 69 -9.59 9.78 8.50
CA TYR A 69 -8.79 8.73 7.89
C TYR A 69 -8.49 7.62 8.90
N ARG A 70 -9.08 6.43 8.73
CA ARG A 70 -8.81 5.25 9.58
C ARG A 70 -8.80 5.55 11.10
N PRO A 71 -9.89 6.10 11.67
CA PRO A 71 -9.93 6.72 13.00
C PRO A 71 -9.43 5.81 14.12
N VAL A 72 -9.87 4.55 14.12
CA VAL A 72 -9.51 3.57 15.16
C VAL A 72 -8.00 3.33 15.15
N TRP A 73 -7.44 3.04 13.97
CA TRP A 73 -6.04 2.66 13.82
C TRP A 73 -5.10 3.84 14.04
N LEU A 74 -5.45 5.04 13.56
CA LEU A 74 -4.72 6.26 13.91
C LEU A 74 -4.79 6.53 15.41
N GLY A 75 -5.96 6.42 16.02
CA GLY A 75 -6.15 6.61 17.46
C GLY A 75 -5.28 5.69 18.31
N LEU A 76 -5.09 4.42 17.93
CA LEU A 76 -4.16 3.52 18.62
C LEU A 76 -2.70 4.03 18.59
N GLY A 77 -2.30 4.66 17.48
CA GLY A 77 -0.99 5.32 17.37
C GLY A 77 -0.87 6.51 18.32
N VAL A 78 -1.91 7.34 18.40
CA VAL A 78 -1.97 8.49 19.34
C VAL A 78 -1.94 8.02 20.79
N VAL A 79 -2.74 7.01 21.17
CA VAL A 79 -2.71 6.45 22.53
C VAL A 79 -1.33 5.90 22.86
N SER A 80 -0.67 5.21 21.91
CA SER A 80 0.71 4.74 22.11
C SER A 80 1.70 5.90 22.28
N LEU A 81 1.53 7.01 21.55
CA LEU A 81 2.33 8.23 21.69
C LEU A 81 2.13 8.85 23.08
N GLU A 82 0.89 9.03 23.52
CA GLU A 82 0.54 9.59 24.84
C GLU A 82 1.17 8.76 25.96
N LEU A 83 1.10 7.43 25.86
CA LEU A 83 1.78 6.53 26.80
C LEU A 83 3.30 6.73 26.77
N LEU A 84 3.92 6.80 25.59
CA LEU A 84 5.36 7.03 25.48
C LEU A 84 5.79 8.38 26.08
N VAL A 85 5.00 9.43 25.87
CA VAL A 85 5.24 10.76 26.46
C VAL A 85 5.09 10.71 27.98
N ALA A 86 4.02 10.09 28.50
CA ALA A 86 3.83 9.90 29.94
C ALA A 86 4.99 9.11 30.57
N LEU A 87 5.46 8.05 29.91
CA LEU A 87 6.60 7.25 30.34
C LEU A 87 7.91 8.05 30.34
N ALA A 88 8.14 8.89 29.33
CA ALA A 88 9.30 9.75 29.25
C ALA A 88 9.31 10.79 30.38
N ILE A 89 8.20 11.52 30.55
CA ILE A 89 8.02 12.53 31.60
C ILE A 89 8.22 11.89 32.98
N THR A 90 7.52 10.80 33.28
CA THR A 90 7.62 10.15 34.59
C THR A 90 9.00 9.57 34.85
N SER A 91 9.73 9.14 33.81
CA SER A 91 11.12 8.69 33.95
C SER A 91 12.09 9.84 34.25
N LEU A 92 11.85 11.03 33.71
CA LEU A 92 12.60 12.24 34.08
C LEU A 92 12.28 12.70 35.52
N LEU A 93 11.02 12.59 35.92
CA LEU A 93 10.56 12.93 37.28
C LEU A 93 10.77 11.82 38.32
N ARG A 94 11.44 10.71 37.96
CA ARG A 94 11.59 9.52 38.82
C ARG A 94 12.10 9.86 40.22
N GLN A 95 13.02 10.82 40.36
CA GLN A 95 13.55 11.22 41.67
C GLN A 95 12.52 11.96 42.55
N ARG A 96 11.50 12.59 41.95
CA ARG A 96 10.45 13.33 42.68
C ARG A 96 9.25 12.47 43.03
N ILE A 97 8.81 11.59 42.13
CA ILE A 97 7.62 10.73 42.34
C ILE A 97 7.92 9.42 43.08
N GLY A 98 9.20 9.11 43.28
CA GLY A 98 9.65 7.89 43.94
C GLY A 98 9.61 6.65 43.02
N PHE A 99 10.40 5.64 43.39
CA PHE A 99 10.59 4.45 42.56
C PHE A 99 9.32 3.61 42.40
N SER A 100 8.49 3.48 43.44
CA SER A 100 7.30 2.64 43.41
C SER A 100 6.26 3.14 42.42
N VAL A 101 5.95 4.45 42.47
CA VAL A 101 5.00 5.10 41.55
C VAL A 101 5.54 5.05 40.12
N TRP A 102 6.80 5.44 39.94
CA TRP A 102 7.46 5.36 38.63
C TRP A 102 7.36 3.94 38.05
N ARG A 103 7.62 2.90 38.85
CA ARG A 103 7.60 1.51 38.38
C ARG A 103 6.20 1.08 37.91
N VAL A 104 5.15 1.46 38.63
CA VAL A 104 3.76 1.15 38.26
C VAL A 104 3.40 1.84 36.94
N ILE A 105 3.72 3.13 36.80
CA ILE A 105 3.48 3.84 35.54
C ILE A 105 4.30 3.24 34.41
N HIS A 106 5.56 2.88 34.69
CA HIS A 106 6.46 2.30 33.69
C HIS A 106 5.98 0.95 33.14
N TRP A 107 5.11 0.23 33.87
CA TRP A 107 4.48 -0.99 33.33
C TRP A 107 3.57 -0.71 32.13
N ALA A 108 3.07 0.52 31.96
CA ALA A 108 2.33 0.90 30.77
C ALA A 108 3.16 0.76 29.47
N ALA A 109 4.49 0.71 29.56
CA ALA A 109 5.37 0.45 28.43
C ALA A 109 5.07 -0.88 27.72
N TYR A 110 4.55 -1.89 28.44
CA TYR A 110 4.14 -3.16 27.85
C TYR A 110 2.92 -3.01 26.93
N ALA A 111 2.08 -2.00 27.12
CA ALA A 111 0.92 -1.70 26.27
C ALA A 111 1.31 -0.94 25.00
N CYS A 112 2.38 -0.13 25.01
CA CYS A 112 2.80 0.65 23.84
C CYS A 112 3.09 -0.24 22.62
N TRP A 113 3.74 -1.39 22.82
CA TRP A 113 4.11 -2.27 21.70
C TRP A 113 2.90 -2.87 20.95
N PRO A 114 1.91 -3.52 21.61
CA PRO A 114 0.75 -4.04 20.89
C PRO A 114 -0.11 -2.93 20.26
N LEU A 115 -0.23 -1.76 20.90
CA LEU A 115 -0.93 -0.61 20.31
C LEU A 115 -0.24 -0.13 19.03
N ALA A 116 1.08 0.04 19.06
CA ALA A 116 1.87 0.42 17.90
C ALA A 116 1.83 -0.65 16.80
N MET A 117 1.86 -1.94 17.15
CA MET A 117 1.76 -3.04 16.19
C MET A 117 0.40 -3.05 15.48
N LEU A 118 -0.69 -2.89 16.24
CA LEU A 118 -2.04 -2.76 15.67
C LEU A 118 -2.19 -1.51 14.80
N HIS A 119 -1.62 -0.38 15.22
CA HIS A 119 -1.55 0.83 14.41
C HIS A 119 -0.82 0.55 13.08
N THR A 120 0.38 -0.03 13.11
CA THR A 120 1.15 -0.36 11.90
C THR A 120 0.38 -1.26 10.96
N LEU A 121 -0.23 -2.34 11.46
CA LEU A 121 -1.02 -3.26 10.65
C LEU A 121 -2.31 -2.62 10.11
N GLY A 122 -2.97 -1.80 10.92
CA GLY A 122 -4.24 -1.16 10.57
C GLY A 122 -4.11 -0.02 9.57
N THR A 123 -3.04 0.78 9.64
CA THR A 123 -2.85 1.99 8.82
C THR A 123 -1.86 1.83 7.68
N GLY A 124 -0.89 0.93 7.77
CA GLY A 124 0.23 0.89 6.84
C GLY A 124 -0.21 0.61 5.40
N SER A 125 0.32 1.39 4.46
CA SER A 125 0.11 1.20 3.02
C SER A 125 0.74 -0.10 2.52
N ASP A 126 1.91 -0.44 3.08
CA ASP A 126 2.78 -1.49 2.56
C ASP A 126 2.68 -2.78 3.37
N VAL A 127 1.68 -2.93 4.26
CA VAL A 127 1.54 -4.08 5.16
C VAL A 127 1.43 -5.42 4.45
N ARG A 128 1.05 -5.41 3.16
CA ARG A 128 0.97 -6.60 2.28
C ARG A 128 2.27 -6.91 1.55
N SER A 129 3.24 -6.00 1.56
CA SER A 129 4.54 -6.24 0.96
C SER A 129 5.29 -7.33 1.74
N THR A 130 6.04 -8.17 1.01
CA THR A 130 6.77 -9.30 1.60
C THR A 130 7.72 -8.84 2.70
N TRP A 131 8.44 -7.73 2.48
CA TRP A 131 9.37 -7.18 3.47
C TRP A 131 8.65 -6.73 4.75
N ALA A 132 7.49 -6.08 4.64
CA ALA A 132 6.75 -5.59 5.81
C ALA A 132 6.19 -6.75 6.64
N VAL A 133 5.69 -7.80 5.97
CA VAL A 133 5.24 -9.03 6.62
C VAL A 133 6.39 -9.71 7.37
N VAL A 134 7.54 -9.89 6.71
CA VAL A 134 8.73 -10.51 7.32
C VAL A 134 9.20 -9.73 8.54
N VAL A 135 9.31 -8.41 8.45
CA VAL A 135 9.75 -7.56 9.57
C VAL A 135 8.74 -7.61 10.73
N SER A 136 7.44 -7.59 10.43
CA SER A 136 6.38 -7.62 11.45
C SER A 136 6.36 -8.97 12.19
N LEU A 137 6.47 -10.07 11.44
CA LEU A 137 6.55 -11.42 12.00
C LEU A 137 7.83 -11.59 12.83
N ALA A 138 8.98 -11.13 12.33
CA ALA A 138 10.24 -11.16 13.08
C ALA A 138 10.11 -10.38 14.40
N CYS A 139 9.49 -9.20 14.38
CA CYS A 139 9.24 -8.43 15.60
C CYS A 139 8.36 -9.20 16.60
N LEU A 140 7.28 -9.82 16.13
CA LEU A 140 6.39 -10.62 16.97
C LEU A 140 7.13 -11.81 17.61
N VAL A 141 7.87 -12.58 16.80
CA VAL A 141 8.65 -13.74 17.26
C VAL A 141 9.65 -13.33 18.33
N VAL A 142 10.40 -12.24 18.11
CA VAL A 142 11.40 -11.76 19.07
C VAL A 142 10.76 -11.35 20.40
N VAL A 143 9.60 -10.68 20.38
CA VAL A 143 8.87 -10.30 21.61
C VAL A 143 8.36 -11.52 22.35
N VAL A 144 7.72 -12.46 21.65
CA VAL A 144 7.20 -13.70 22.24
C VAL A 144 8.34 -14.52 22.85
N ALA A 145 9.46 -14.65 22.15
CA ALA A 145 10.66 -15.33 22.65
C ALA A 145 11.21 -14.65 23.91
N ALA A 146 11.30 -13.31 23.93
CA ALA A 146 11.76 -12.57 25.10
C ALA A 146 10.82 -12.75 26.32
N ILE A 147 9.51 -12.74 26.10
CA ILE A 147 8.50 -12.99 27.14
C ILE A 147 8.62 -14.43 27.66
N ALA A 148 8.65 -15.42 26.77
CA ALA A 148 8.77 -16.83 27.14
C ALA A 148 10.05 -17.09 27.94
N TRP A 149 11.18 -16.55 27.47
CA TRP A 149 12.46 -16.66 28.17
C TRP A 149 12.41 -16.05 29.57
N ARG A 150 11.78 -14.87 29.74
CA ARG A 150 11.58 -14.25 31.06
C ARG A 150 10.72 -15.09 31.99
N LEU A 151 9.68 -15.75 31.47
CA LEU A 151 8.75 -16.57 32.25
C LEU A 151 9.32 -17.93 32.65
N VAL A 152 10.20 -18.50 31.82
CA VAL A 152 10.81 -19.82 32.04
C VAL A 152 12.13 -19.73 32.80
N GLY A 153 12.83 -18.60 32.76
CA GLY A 153 14.11 -18.41 33.43
C GLY A 153 14.05 -18.67 34.95
N SER A 154 15.09 -19.34 35.48
CA SER A 154 15.19 -19.81 36.88
C SER A 154 15.11 -18.71 37.94
N GLN A 155 15.38 -17.46 37.56
CA GLN A 155 15.32 -16.29 38.44
C GLN A 155 13.91 -15.68 38.56
N SER A 156 12.93 -16.17 37.81
CA SER A 156 11.56 -15.68 37.88
C SER A 156 10.92 -16.16 39.18
N GLY A 157 10.90 -15.37 40.26
CA GLY A 157 10.17 -15.70 41.51
C GLY A 157 8.64 -15.79 41.35
N VAL A 158 8.14 -16.08 40.15
CA VAL A 158 6.74 -16.12 39.73
C VAL A 158 6.15 -17.50 40.05
N ARG A 159 4.97 -17.51 40.65
CA ARG A 159 4.23 -18.75 40.97
C ARG A 159 3.94 -19.56 39.69
N PRO A 160 4.00 -20.90 39.72
CA PRO A 160 3.84 -21.74 38.52
C PRO A 160 2.50 -21.51 37.80
N LEU A 161 1.41 -21.31 38.55
CA LEU A 161 0.10 -21.00 37.97
C LEU A 161 0.11 -19.68 37.18
N MET A 162 0.75 -18.64 37.71
CA MET A 162 0.85 -17.34 37.02
C MET A 162 1.74 -17.42 35.78
N ARG A 163 2.78 -18.27 35.80
CA ARG A 163 3.61 -18.54 34.61
C ARG A 163 2.78 -19.21 33.52
N LEU A 164 2.03 -20.26 33.86
CA LEU A 164 1.16 -20.95 32.91
C LEU A 164 0.12 -19.98 32.32
N ALA A 165 -0.59 -19.23 33.17
CA ALA A 165 -1.55 -18.23 32.73
C ALA A 165 -0.92 -17.15 31.83
N SER A 166 0.30 -16.70 32.12
CA SER A 166 0.98 -15.69 31.29
C SER A 166 1.37 -16.28 29.92
N LEU A 167 1.83 -17.53 29.88
CA LEU A 167 2.16 -18.21 28.62
C LEU A 167 0.92 -18.45 27.77
N THR A 168 -0.19 -18.89 28.37
CA THR A 168 -1.46 -19.10 27.64
C THR A 168 -2.00 -17.78 27.11
N VAL A 169 -1.99 -16.70 27.89
CA VAL A 169 -2.40 -15.36 27.43
C VAL A 169 -1.50 -14.88 26.30
N THR A 170 -0.17 -15.08 26.39
CA THR A 170 0.76 -14.68 25.32
C THR A 170 0.49 -15.46 24.04
N GLY A 171 0.27 -16.78 24.14
CA GLY A 171 -0.08 -17.62 22.99
C GLY A 171 -1.41 -17.20 22.35
N ALA A 172 -2.44 -16.98 23.17
CA ALA A 172 -3.75 -16.53 22.69
C ALA A 172 -3.69 -15.15 22.02
N ALA A 173 -2.97 -14.19 22.61
CA ALA A 173 -2.78 -12.86 22.01
C ALA A 173 -2.01 -12.92 20.69
N THR A 174 -1.00 -13.79 20.60
CA THR A 174 -0.23 -14.03 19.37
C THR A 174 -1.13 -14.61 18.28
N ALA A 175 -1.93 -15.62 18.60
CA ALA A 175 -2.88 -16.21 17.66
C ALA A 175 -3.95 -15.21 17.22
N ALA A 176 -4.47 -14.40 18.13
CA ALA A 176 -5.43 -13.34 17.82
C ALA A 176 -4.84 -12.29 16.89
N LEU A 177 -3.58 -11.87 17.11
CA LEU A 177 -2.90 -10.90 16.25
C LEU A 177 -2.65 -11.46 14.84
N LEU A 178 -2.24 -12.73 14.73
CA LEU A 178 -2.05 -13.40 13.44
C LEU A 178 -3.38 -13.57 12.69
N GLY A 179 -4.44 -13.98 13.40
CA GLY A 179 -5.80 -14.07 12.85
C GLY A 179 -6.32 -12.72 12.38
N PHE A 180 -6.12 -11.66 13.17
CA PHE A 180 -6.43 -10.29 12.79
C PHE A 180 -5.68 -9.87 11.53
N ALA A 181 -4.36 -10.09 11.46
CA ALA A 181 -3.56 -9.74 10.30
C ALA A 181 -4.04 -10.44 9.02
N ALA A 182 -4.31 -11.75 9.11
CA ALA A 182 -4.77 -12.55 7.99
C ALA A 182 -6.19 -12.17 7.52
N ALA A 183 -7.13 -11.98 8.45
CA ALA A 183 -8.52 -11.67 8.14
C ALA A 183 -8.75 -10.18 7.79
N GLY A 184 -7.85 -9.29 8.22
CA GLY A 184 -7.99 -7.85 8.03
C GLY A 184 -6.91 -7.28 7.11
N PRO A 185 -5.81 -6.72 7.65
CA PRO A 185 -4.76 -6.00 6.91
C PRO A 185 -4.23 -6.67 5.64
N LEU A 186 -4.17 -7.99 5.61
CA LEU A 186 -3.65 -8.73 4.46
C LEU A 186 -4.71 -8.99 3.37
N HIS A 187 -6.00 -8.83 3.68
CA HIS A 187 -7.09 -9.08 2.75
C HIS A 187 -7.30 -7.91 1.76
N SER A 188 -7.73 -8.22 0.53
CA SER A 188 -8.13 -7.21 -0.44
C SER A 188 -9.38 -6.47 0.05
N GLY A 189 -9.36 -5.13 0.07
CA GLY A 189 -10.47 -4.32 0.58
C GLY A 189 -10.32 -3.85 2.03
N TRP A 190 -9.23 -4.21 2.72
CA TRP A 190 -8.92 -3.71 4.06
C TRP A 190 -8.94 -2.19 4.14
N ALA A 191 -8.48 -1.48 3.10
CA ALA A 191 -8.47 -0.02 3.11
C ALA A 191 -9.86 0.58 3.41
N LYS A 192 -10.91 0.04 2.79
CA LYS A 192 -12.29 0.46 3.07
C LYS A 192 -12.73 0.05 4.48
N ALA A 193 -12.52 -1.20 4.85
CA ALA A 193 -12.90 -1.72 6.17
C ALA A 193 -12.19 -1.01 7.33
N ALA A 194 -10.95 -0.56 7.11
CA ALA A 194 -10.16 0.18 8.08
C ALA A 194 -10.61 1.64 8.25
N GLY A 195 -11.54 2.12 7.40
CA GLY A 195 -12.06 3.49 7.45
C GLY A 195 -11.30 4.47 6.54
N THR A 196 -10.74 4.03 5.41
CA THR A 196 -10.26 4.96 4.38
C THR A 196 -11.46 5.65 3.70
N PRO A 197 -11.51 6.99 3.63
CA PRO A 197 -12.60 7.72 2.98
C PRO A 197 -12.81 7.34 1.50
N ASP A 198 -14.06 7.27 1.05
CA ASP A 198 -14.41 6.86 -0.32
C ASP A 198 -13.75 7.73 -1.39
N ARG A 199 -13.53 9.02 -1.13
CA ARG A 199 -12.80 9.93 -2.04
C ARG A 199 -11.37 9.43 -2.36
N LEU A 200 -10.68 8.85 -1.38
CA LEU A 200 -9.30 8.36 -1.56
C LEU A 200 -9.28 7.00 -2.26
N LEU A 201 -10.30 6.17 -2.00
CA LEU A 201 -10.50 4.91 -2.72
C LEU A 201 -10.83 5.19 -4.19
N ALA A 202 -11.70 6.17 -4.45
CA ALA A 202 -12.07 6.64 -5.78
C ALA A 202 -10.87 7.19 -6.55
N LEU A 203 -9.96 7.94 -5.91
CA LEU A 203 -8.71 8.41 -6.52
C LEU A 203 -7.73 7.27 -6.84
N SER A 204 -7.82 6.13 -6.15
CA SER A 204 -6.97 4.96 -6.41
C SER A 204 -7.54 4.07 -7.52
N SER A 205 -8.87 4.02 -7.67
CA SER A 205 -9.56 3.29 -8.74
C SER A 205 -9.71 4.10 -10.01
N SER A 206 -9.84 5.42 -9.90
CA SER A 206 -9.68 6.36 -11.00
C SER A 206 -8.18 6.48 -11.20
N GLY A 207 -7.58 5.55 -11.95
CA GLY A 207 -6.19 5.69 -12.36
C GLY A 207 -5.97 7.14 -12.76
N ALA A 208 -5.01 7.81 -12.11
CA ALA A 208 -4.75 9.21 -12.40
C ALA A 208 -4.67 9.36 -13.93
N PRO A 209 -5.29 10.39 -14.54
CA PRO A 209 -4.84 10.77 -15.87
C PRO A 209 -3.33 10.92 -15.74
N SER A 210 -2.57 10.24 -16.60
CA SER A 210 -1.13 10.38 -16.67
C SER A 210 -0.80 11.85 -16.88
N VAL A 211 -0.64 12.61 -15.80
CA VAL A 211 -0.08 13.94 -15.83
C VAL A 211 1.40 13.71 -16.03
N SER A 212 1.79 13.62 -17.30
CA SER A 212 3.15 13.91 -17.71
C SER A 212 3.61 15.18 -17.00
N PRO A 213 4.82 15.22 -16.43
CA PRO A 213 5.27 16.39 -15.69
C PRO A 213 5.19 17.59 -16.63
N ALA A 214 4.52 18.65 -16.19
CA ALA A 214 4.55 19.95 -16.85
C ALA A 214 5.99 20.47 -16.78
N VAL A 215 6.79 20.08 -17.79
CA VAL A 215 8.06 20.72 -18.09
C VAL A 215 7.74 22.18 -18.40
N ALA A 216 8.35 23.09 -17.63
CA ALA A 216 8.32 24.52 -17.90
C ALA A 216 8.58 24.74 -19.39
N ALA A 217 7.68 25.48 -20.03
CA ALA A 217 7.68 25.70 -21.48
C ALA A 217 9.08 26.07 -21.98
N PRO A 218 9.71 25.25 -22.84
CA PRO A 218 10.79 25.75 -23.66
C PRO A 218 10.17 26.62 -24.75
N THR A 219 10.80 27.75 -24.97
CA THR A 219 10.62 28.68 -26.09
C THR A 219 10.28 27.97 -27.41
N PRO A 220 9.40 28.55 -28.26
CA PRO A 220 8.92 27.87 -29.47
C PRO A 220 10.08 27.67 -30.45
N SER A 221 10.50 26.41 -30.59
CA SER A 221 11.23 25.91 -31.76
C SER A 221 10.21 25.30 -32.74
N PRO A 222 10.46 25.34 -34.06
CA PRO A 222 9.45 25.06 -35.07
C PRO A 222 8.95 23.61 -34.97
N ALA A 223 7.62 23.46 -34.97
CA ALA A 223 6.92 22.20 -34.84
C ALA A 223 7.30 21.20 -35.96
N LEU A 224 7.74 20.01 -35.57
CA LEU A 224 7.61 18.82 -36.39
C LEU A 224 6.14 18.36 -36.34
N PRO A 225 5.54 17.90 -37.45
CA PRO A 225 4.16 17.44 -37.47
C PRO A 225 3.97 16.21 -36.58
N ALA A 226 2.85 16.16 -35.86
CA ALA A 226 2.44 15.01 -35.06
C ALA A 226 2.34 13.75 -35.95
N PRO A 227 2.60 12.54 -35.42
CA PRO A 227 2.37 11.31 -36.15
C PRO A 227 0.87 11.15 -36.41
N ALA A 228 0.45 11.45 -37.62
CA ALA A 228 -0.91 11.21 -38.10
C ALA A 228 -0.97 9.85 -38.78
N LEU A 229 -2.06 9.10 -38.56
CA LEU A 229 -2.32 7.88 -39.30
C LEU A 229 -2.43 8.22 -40.80
N PRO A 230 -1.53 7.70 -41.66
CA PRO A 230 -1.55 8.05 -43.07
C PRO A 230 -2.84 7.55 -43.74
N ALA A 231 -3.41 8.39 -44.60
CA ALA A 231 -4.50 8.00 -45.49
C ALA A 231 -3.95 7.20 -46.68
N GLY A 232 -4.75 6.26 -47.20
CA GLY A 232 -4.38 5.42 -48.34
C GLY A 232 -3.74 4.08 -47.97
N LEU A 233 -3.76 3.68 -46.70
CA LEU A 233 -3.37 2.33 -46.31
C LEU A 233 -4.45 1.34 -46.78
N THR A 234 -4.03 0.21 -47.32
CA THR A 234 -4.89 -0.90 -47.73
C THR A 234 -4.13 -2.18 -47.47
N ASP A 235 -4.24 -2.65 -46.22
CA ASP A 235 -3.40 -3.71 -45.69
C ASP A 235 -4.25 -4.82 -45.05
N GLN A 236 -3.68 -6.03 -45.03
CA GLN A 236 -4.32 -7.18 -44.40
C GLN A 236 -4.02 -7.14 -42.91
N VAL A 237 -5.05 -7.33 -42.09
CA VAL A 237 -4.94 -7.37 -40.64
C VAL A 237 -5.34 -8.74 -40.12
N THR A 238 -4.61 -9.23 -39.12
CA THR A 238 -4.90 -10.51 -38.47
C THR A 238 -4.87 -10.36 -36.95
N GLY A 239 -5.68 -11.13 -36.25
CA GLY A 239 -5.83 -10.96 -34.82
C GLY A 239 -6.68 -11.98 -34.12
N THR A 240 -6.88 -11.72 -32.83
CA THR A 240 -7.63 -12.58 -31.93
C THR A 240 -8.71 -11.78 -31.23
N ALA A 241 -9.91 -12.36 -31.13
CA ALA A 241 -10.95 -11.85 -30.25
C ALA A 241 -10.87 -12.55 -28.89
N VAL A 242 -10.89 -11.74 -27.84
CA VAL A 242 -11.15 -12.20 -26.48
C VAL A 242 -12.54 -11.69 -26.11
N SER A 243 -13.44 -12.62 -25.82
CA SER A 243 -14.81 -12.32 -25.39
C SER A 243 -15.07 -12.84 -23.99
N ASN A 244 -15.69 -12.01 -23.16
CA ASN A 244 -16.25 -12.37 -21.85
C ASN A 244 -17.79 -12.23 -21.91
N ALA A 245 -18.49 -12.51 -20.80
CA ALA A 245 -19.96 -12.50 -20.74
C ALA A 245 -20.60 -11.16 -21.21
N THR A 246 -19.89 -10.04 -21.05
CA THR A 246 -20.36 -8.69 -21.38
C THR A 246 -19.45 -7.93 -22.34
N ASP A 247 -18.24 -8.38 -22.60
CA ASP A 247 -17.19 -7.58 -23.26
C ASP A 247 -16.55 -8.35 -24.40
N VAL A 248 -16.32 -7.68 -25.53
CA VAL A 248 -15.57 -8.22 -26.65
C VAL A 248 -14.43 -7.28 -26.98
N SER A 249 -13.20 -7.78 -26.90
CA SER A 249 -11.99 -7.06 -27.31
C SER A 249 -11.32 -7.80 -28.46
N VAL A 250 -11.15 -7.13 -29.59
CA VAL A 250 -10.46 -7.65 -30.76
C VAL A 250 -9.14 -6.91 -30.91
N THR A 251 -8.03 -7.66 -30.86
CA THR A 251 -6.70 -7.10 -31.12
C THR A 251 -6.22 -7.60 -32.47
N LEU A 252 -6.00 -6.67 -33.40
CA LEU A 252 -5.53 -6.88 -34.75
C LEU A 252 -4.12 -6.31 -34.90
N THR A 253 -3.31 -6.99 -35.70
CA THR A 253 -1.95 -6.58 -36.08
C THR A 253 -1.89 -6.50 -37.59
N ASP A 254 -1.21 -5.48 -38.10
CA ASP A 254 -1.00 -5.30 -39.53
C ASP A 254 0.02 -6.33 -40.07
N ALA A 255 -0.28 -6.91 -41.23
CA ALA A 255 0.56 -7.95 -41.83
C ALA A 255 1.86 -7.40 -42.46
N ARG A 256 1.91 -6.11 -42.81
CA ARG A 256 3.09 -5.44 -43.35
C ARG A 256 3.89 -4.74 -42.26
N ASP A 257 3.23 -4.21 -41.24
CA ASP A 257 3.86 -3.59 -40.08
C ASP A 257 3.39 -4.18 -38.75
N ALA A 258 4.17 -5.12 -38.22
CA ALA A 258 3.90 -5.74 -36.93
C ALA A 258 3.92 -4.75 -35.74
N LYS A 259 4.43 -3.53 -35.93
CA LYS A 259 4.39 -2.47 -34.91
C LYS A 259 3.03 -1.78 -34.85
N LEU A 260 2.25 -1.80 -35.93
CA LEU A 260 0.90 -1.24 -35.98
C LEU A 260 -0.11 -2.23 -35.38
N ARG A 261 -0.66 -1.85 -34.22
CA ARG A 261 -1.69 -2.61 -33.51
C ARG A 261 -2.97 -1.81 -33.40
N ILE A 262 -4.07 -2.51 -33.68
CA ILE A 262 -5.42 -1.96 -33.68
C ILE A 262 -6.23 -2.76 -32.67
N THR A 263 -6.82 -2.08 -31.69
CA THR A 263 -7.66 -2.71 -30.67
C THR A 263 -9.07 -2.14 -30.75
N VAL A 264 -10.06 -3.02 -30.88
CA VAL A 264 -11.49 -2.69 -30.89
C VAL A 264 -12.12 -3.28 -29.65
N ALA A 265 -12.62 -2.45 -28.74
CA ALA A 265 -13.31 -2.89 -27.53
C ALA A 265 -14.79 -2.51 -27.58
N VAL A 266 -15.67 -3.47 -27.40
CA VAL A 266 -17.13 -3.30 -27.39
C VAL A 266 -17.68 -3.79 -26.05
N HIS A 267 -18.49 -2.96 -25.40
CA HIS A 267 -19.16 -3.29 -24.14
C HIS A 267 -20.65 -3.60 -24.40
N GLY A 268 -21.11 -4.75 -23.93
CA GLY A 268 -22.46 -5.25 -24.11
C GLY A 268 -22.79 -5.61 -25.56
N ARG A 269 -24.09 -5.58 -25.90
CA ARG A 269 -24.60 -5.78 -27.27
C ARG A 269 -24.79 -4.45 -28.02
N GLN A 270 -23.94 -3.46 -27.73
CA GLN A 270 -24.02 -2.15 -28.39
C GLN A 270 -23.37 -2.20 -29.78
N ALA A 271 -23.93 -1.45 -30.73
CA ALA A 271 -23.37 -1.29 -32.08
C ALA A 271 -22.20 -0.27 -32.15
N THR A 272 -21.68 0.14 -30.98
CA THR A 272 -20.61 1.14 -30.84
C THR A 272 -19.54 0.62 -29.89
N GLY A 273 -18.28 0.89 -30.21
CA GLY A 273 -17.11 0.51 -29.41
C GLY A 273 -16.02 1.57 -29.41
N GLN A 274 -14.92 1.28 -28.75
CA GLN A 274 -13.71 2.10 -28.74
C GLN A 274 -12.66 1.47 -29.66
N LEU A 275 -12.16 2.24 -30.63
CA LEU A 275 -11.03 1.90 -31.48
C LEU A 275 -9.78 2.63 -30.98
N THR A 276 -8.71 1.86 -30.76
CA THR A 276 -7.39 2.38 -30.41
C THR A 276 -6.37 1.88 -31.42
N ILE A 277 -5.65 2.80 -32.05
CA ILE A 277 -4.56 2.50 -33.00
C ILE A 277 -3.25 2.93 -32.36
N SER A 278 -2.28 2.02 -32.35
CA SER A 278 -0.95 2.22 -31.76
C SER A 278 0.14 1.73 -32.69
N GLU A 279 1.29 2.40 -32.69
CA GLU A 279 2.48 1.99 -33.43
C GLU A 279 3.67 1.93 -32.47
N GLY A 280 4.35 0.79 -32.41
CA GLY A 280 5.52 0.60 -31.54
C GLY A 280 5.22 0.79 -30.04
N GLY A 281 3.94 0.67 -29.64
CA GLY A 281 3.46 0.89 -28.28
C GLY A 281 3.01 2.32 -27.98
N ALA A 282 3.22 3.28 -28.88
CA ALA A 282 2.67 4.63 -28.77
C ALA A 282 1.27 4.69 -29.37
N VAL A 283 0.31 5.27 -28.66
CA VAL A 283 -1.05 5.46 -29.17
C VAL A 283 -1.03 6.57 -30.22
N ILE A 284 -1.27 6.22 -31.48
CA ILE A 284 -1.46 7.18 -32.56
C ILE A 284 -2.82 7.86 -32.38
N CYS A 285 -3.83 7.09 -31.99
CA CYS A 285 -5.21 7.55 -32.02
C CYS A 285 -6.18 6.73 -31.18
N THR A 286 -7.22 7.40 -30.69
CA THR A 286 -8.37 6.78 -30.04
C THR A 286 -9.64 7.43 -30.57
N ALA A 287 -10.57 6.61 -31.06
CA ALA A 287 -11.81 7.06 -31.65
C ALA A 287 -12.98 6.16 -31.26
N THR A 288 -14.19 6.71 -31.26
CA THR A 288 -15.40 5.89 -31.17
C THR A 288 -15.64 5.24 -32.53
N ALA A 289 -15.88 3.94 -32.52
CA ALA A 289 -16.16 3.15 -33.72
C ALA A 289 -17.61 2.66 -33.73
N SER A 290 -18.24 2.71 -34.90
CA SER A 290 -19.46 1.95 -35.16
C SER A 290 -19.09 0.54 -35.61
N VAL A 291 -19.64 -0.47 -34.94
CA VAL A 291 -19.37 -1.89 -35.17
C VAL A 291 -20.67 -2.52 -35.67
N LEU A 292 -20.89 -2.44 -36.98
CA LEU A 292 -22.05 -3.01 -37.66
C LEU A 292 -21.61 -4.25 -38.44
N GLN A 293 -21.57 -4.16 -39.77
CA GLN A 293 -20.98 -5.18 -40.64
C GLN A 293 -19.46 -5.04 -40.70
N ASP A 294 -18.99 -3.79 -40.75
CA ASP A 294 -17.59 -3.39 -40.69
C ASP A 294 -17.34 -2.47 -39.48
N VAL A 295 -16.08 -2.29 -39.09
CA VAL A 295 -15.69 -1.37 -38.02
C VAL A 295 -15.28 -0.04 -38.66
N GLN A 296 -16.08 1.00 -38.42
CA GLN A 296 -15.85 2.33 -38.98
C GLN A 296 -15.57 3.36 -37.88
N ALA A 297 -14.53 4.16 -38.06
CA ALA A 297 -14.16 5.22 -37.13
C ALA A 297 -13.44 6.38 -37.84
N THR A 298 -13.41 7.54 -37.19
CA THR A 298 -12.64 8.70 -37.69
C THR A 298 -11.54 9.05 -36.70
N CYS A 299 -10.31 9.04 -37.19
CA CYS A 299 -9.11 9.21 -36.40
C CYS A 299 -8.31 10.41 -36.91
N GLY A 300 -8.31 11.53 -36.19
CA GLY A 300 -7.46 12.69 -36.51
C GLY A 300 -7.66 13.27 -37.93
N GLY A 301 -8.83 13.06 -38.55
CA GLY A 301 -9.10 13.45 -39.94
C GLY A 301 -8.93 12.33 -40.98
N THR A 302 -8.55 11.13 -40.55
CA THR A 302 -8.48 9.91 -41.37
C THR A 302 -9.65 8.99 -41.04
N ALA A 303 -10.50 8.70 -42.02
CA ALA A 303 -11.53 7.67 -41.90
C ALA A 303 -10.86 6.28 -41.96
N VAL A 304 -11.26 5.42 -41.04
CA VAL A 304 -10.76 4.05 -40.89
C VAL A 304 -11.94 3.11 -41.10
N ASP A 305 -11.80 2.20 -42.05
CA ASP A 305 -12.75 1.12 -42.31
C ASP A 305 -12.04 -0.22 -42.20
N ILE A 306 -12.59 -1.12 -41.40
CA ILE A 306 -12.03 -2.45 -41.15
C ILE A 306 -13.11 -3.50 -41.39
N SER A 307 -12.95 -4.25 -42.48
CA SER A 307 -13.76 -5.44 -42.73
C SER A 307 -13.16 -6.63 -41.99
N LEU A 308 -13.98 -7.36 -41.22
CA LEU A 308 -13.52 -8.48 -40.41
C LEU A 308 -14.26 -9.76 -40.79
N SER A 309 -13.51 -10.84 -40.96
CA SER A 309 -14.02 -12.19 -41.17
C SER A 309 -13.40 -13.16 -40.16
N ARG A 310 -14.21 -14.08 -39.65
CA ARG A 310 -13.71 -15.14 -38.78
C ARG A 310 -13.27 -16.31 -39.64
N GLN A 311 -12.03 -16.76 -39.45
CA GLN A 311 -11.46 -17.90 -40.14
C GLN A 311 -11.88 -19.22 -39.46
N PRO A 312 -11.84 -20.36 -40.18
CA PRO A 312 -12.20 -21.68 -39.64
C PRO A 312 -11.32 -22.14 -38.47
N ASP A 313 -10.11 -21.61 -38.37
CA ASP A 313 -9.14 -21.88 -37.29
C ASP A 313 -9.41 -21.04 -36.02
N GLY A 314 -10.45 -20.20 -36.02
CA GLY A 314 -10.82 -19.33 -34.90
C GLY A 314 -10.10 -17.99 -34.87
N THR A 315 -9.18 -17.73 -35.80
CA THR A 315 -8.53 -16.42 -35.94
C THR A 315 -9.46 -15.40 -36.61
N ILE A 316 -9.17 -14.12 -36.44
CA ILE A 316 -9.86 -13.03 -37.14
C ILE A 316 -8.91 -12.47 -38.18
N ALA A 317 -9.37 -12.42 -39.43
CA ALA A 317 -8.63 -11.83 -40.54
C ALA A 317 -9.52 -10.82 -41.26
N GLY A 318 -8.90 -9.75 -41.75
CA GLY A 318 -9.62 -8.63 -42.31
C GLY A 318 -8.76 -7.73 -43.16
N GLN A 319 -9.38 -6.66 -43.67
CA GLN A 319 -8.70 -5.64 -44.43
C GLN A 319 -8.91 -4.28 -43.76
N LEU A 320 -7.81 -3.59 -43.50
CA LEU A 320 -7.77 -2.20 -43.05
C LEU A 320 -7.70 -1.29 -44.28
N ILE A 321 -8.61 -0.31 -44.35
CA ILE A 321 -8.58 0.74 -45.35
C ILE A 321 -8.60 2.09 -44.62
N THR A 322 -7.64 2.96 -44.92
CA THR A 322 -7.64 4.35 -44.42
C THR A 322 -7.87 5.33 -45.56
N GLN A 323 -8.74 6.32 -45.36
CA GLN A 323 -9.03 7.37 -46.33
C GLN A 323 -9.06 8.72 -45.65
N VAL A 324 -8.88 9.80 -46.41
CA VAL A 324 -9.10 11.15 -45.88
C VAL A 324 -10.57 11.28 -45.52
N ALA A 325 -10.88 11.65 -44.27
CA ALA A 325 -12.26 11.85 -43.85
C ALA A 325 -12.87 12.99 -44.65
N ARG A 326 -14.02 12.74 -45.29
CA ARG A 326 -14.82 13.82 -45.89
C ARG A 326 -15.58 14.50 -44.76
N ASN A 327 -15.32 15.79 -44.54
CA ASN A 327 -16.13 16.64 -43.68
C ASN A 327 -17.57 16.75 -44.20
#